data_AF-A0A832XXM8-F1
#
_entry.id   AF-A0A832XXM8-F1
#
_cell.length_a   1.000
_cell.length_b   1.000
_cell.length_c   1.000
_cell.angle_alpha   90.00
_cell.angle_beta   90.00
_cell.angle_gamma   90.00
#
_symmetry.space_group_name_H-M   'P 1'
#
loop_
_entity.id
_entity.type
_entity.pdbx_description
1 polymer ?
#
loop_
_entity_poly.entity_id
_entity_poly.type
_entity_poly.pdbx_seq_one_letter_code
_entity_poly.pdbx_strand_id
1 'polypeptide(L)'
;AGYRIAHNDSILDEDRVSRVDGVATILIGMQFVIYYISIDSGPIASSEGFDNTPMLVSGIIALLLPTLVMNDSLSGFTAVQRSVFLVGLGGSILLLGPLVSYGINNPDDITLWPLAVVIGAPAVLVYQMHQTGLPAARELAEHGFVAGILPPGMTEEQYDELVSSDKDLIQSLRNKAVMASPVVSLAVAGQLLDGLATGIGIEAFGYTEKHLFSADIIEFFGSAYGFTVVKLALGMLIWYFFAISNFEHRQQHLRILVAVAMMVVGMAPGLRDVGRLALGV
;
A
#
# COMPACT_ATOMS: atom_id res chain seq x y z
N ALA A 1 -12.02 25.66 49.97
CA ALA A 1 -11.15 25.68 48.77
C ALA A 1 -10.76 24.24 48.45
N GLY A 2 -11.51 23.59 47.55
CA GLY A 2 -11.20 22.23 47.09
C GLY A 2 -10.38 22.31 45.82
N TYR A 3 -9.15 21.81 45.86
CA TYR A 3 -8.32 21.65 44.66
C TYR A 3 -8.98 20.59 43.75
N ARG A 4 -9.53 21.03 42.61
CA ARG A 4 -9.76 20.14 41.47
C ARG A 4 -8.41 19.93 40.81
N ILE A 5 -7.81 18.77 41.04
CA ILE A 5 -6.72 18.28 40.18
C ILE A 5 -7.38 17.95 38.85
N ALA A 6 -7.24 18.85 37.87
CA ALA A 6 -7.51 18.53 36.49
C ALA A 6 -6.53 17.42 36.10
N HIS A 7 -7.06 16.20 35.90
CA HIS A 7 -6.28 15.15 35.27
C HIS A 7 -5.88 15.66 33.89
N ASN A 8 -4.58 15.68 33.66
CA ASN A 8 -3.93 16.39 32.57
C ASN A 8 -3.68 15.42 31.43
N ASP A 9 -4.76 14.83 30.91
CA ASP A 9 -4.68 13.82 29.85
C ASP A 9 -3.93 14.35 28.61
N SER A 10 -4.03 15.66 28.33
CA SER A 10 -3.28 16.32 27.25
C SER A 10 -1.76 16.32 27.44
N ILE A 11 -1.25 16.51 28.66
CA ILE A 11 0.21 16.46 28.91
C ILE A 11 0.73 15.02 28.88
N LEU A 12 -0.07 14.06 29.31
CA LEU A 12 0.29 12.63 29.23
C LEU A 12 0.30 12.13 27.78
N ASP A 13 -0.61 12.62 26.94
CA ASP A 13 -0.62 12.27 25.52
C ASP A 13 0.52 12.93 24.75
N GLU A 14 0.87 14.18 25.06
CA GLU A 14 2.00 14.88 24.44
C GLU A 14 3.36 14.24 24.80
N ASP A 15 3.55 13.86 26.07
CA ASP A 15 4.75 13.12 26.51
C ASP A 15 4.84 11.74 25.85
N ARG A 16 3.71 11.03 25.70
CA ARG A 16 3.66 9.75 24.99
C ARG A 16 4.02 9.90 23.51
N VAL A 17 3.47 10.90 22.83
CA VAL A 17 3.77 11.17 21.42
C VAL A 17 5.25 11.50 21.23
N SER A 18 5.80 12.38 22.06
CA SER A 18 7.23 12.74 22.04
C SER A 18 8.14 11.52 22.24
N ARG A 19 7.78 10.61 23.16
CA ARG A 19 8.53 9.36 23.37
C ARG A 19 8.44 8.42 22.17
N VAL A 20 7.27 8.29 21.55
CA VAL A 20 7.09 7.48 20.33
C VAL A 20 7.93 8.04 19.18
N ASP A 21 7.96 9.35 19.01
CA ASP A 21 8.75 10.02 17.97
C ASP A 21 10.25 9.83 18.21
N GLY A 22 10.70 9.97 19.46
CA GLY A 22 12.10 9.70 19.83
C GLY A 22 12.51 8.26 19.52
N VAL A 23 11.66 7.28 19.82
CA VAL A 23 11.91 5.86 19.47
C VAL A 23 11.94 5.68 17.95
N ALA A 24 11.01 6.29 17.22
CA ALA A 24 10.98 6.21 15.75
C ALA A 24 12.26 6.80 15.13
N THR A 25 12.72 7.97 15.60
CA THR A 25 13.98 8.59 15.15
C THR A 25 15.18 7.68 15.39
N ILE A 26 15.26 7.02 16.56
CA ILE A 26 16.34 6.07 16.86
C ILE A 26 16.32 4.88 15.88
N LEU A 27 15.14 4.31 15.63
CA LEU A 27 15.00 3.17 14.71
C LEU A 27 15.35 3.55 13.26
N ILE A 28 14.93 4.74 12.80
CA ILE A 28 15.30 5.28 11.49
C ILE A 28 16.82 5.51 11.42
N GLY A 29 17.43 6.04 12.49
CA GLY A 29 18.88 6.21 12.57
C GLY A 29 19.65 4.89 12.49
N MET A 30 19.17 3.84 13.15
CA MET A 30 19.75 2.50 13.01
C MET A 30 19.65 1.98 11.58
N GLN A 31 18.49 2.13 10.93
CA GLN A 31 18.32 1.76 9.52
C GLN A 31 19.28 2.52 8.60
N PHE A 32 19.45 3.83 8.82
CA PHE A 32 20.36 4.65 8.03
C PHE A 32 21.80 4.14 8.14
N VAL A 33 22.27 3.86 9.36
CA VAL A 33 23.63 3.31 9.57
C VAL A 33 23.80 1.96 8.89
N ILE A 34 22.83 1.04 9.05
CA ILE A 34 22.89 -0.29 8.43
C ILE A 34 22.93 -0.18 6.90
N TYR A 35 22.04 0.62 6.31
CA TYR A 35 21.98 0.77 4.86
C TYR A 35 23.21 1.49 4.31
N TYR A 36 23.66 2.57 4.96
CA TYR A 36 24.86 3.28 4.54
C TYR A 36 26.08 2.37 4.50
N ILE A 37 26.34 1.62 5.59
CA ILE A 37 27.47 0.68 5.66
C ILE A 37 27.33 -0.40 4.57
N SER A 38 26.12 -0.94 4.38
CA SER A 38 25.87 -1.97 3.37
C SER A 38 26.12 -1.50 1.95
N ILE A 39 25.81 -0.23 1.64
CA ILE A 39 25.97 0.35 0.30
C ILE A 39 27.40 0.77 0.06
N ASP A 40 28.04 1.42 1.05
CA ASP A 40 29.43 1.86 1.01
C ASP A 40 30.40 0.67 0.84
N SER A 41 30.07 -0.47 1.44
CA SER A 41 30.81 -1.73 1.25
C SER A 41 30.63 -2.34 -0.15
N GLY A 42 29.74 -1.79 -0.97
CA GLY A 42 29.41 -2.26 -2.31
C GLY A 42 30.41 -1.78 -3.38
N PRO A 43 30.61 -2.54 -4.47
CA PRO A 43 31.57 -2.20 -5.52
C PRO A 43 31.20 -0.97 -6.36
N ILE A 44 29.92 -0.57 -6.36
CA ILE A 44 29.41 0.57 -7.16
C ILE A 44 29.63 1.90 -6.41
N ALA A 45 29.33 1.93 -5.10
CA ALA A 45 29.49 3.13 -4.28
C ALA A 45 30.96 3.45 -3.94
N SER A 46 31.85 2.45 -4.04
CA SER A 46 33.29 2.62 -3.85
C SER A 46 34.04 3.05 -5.11
N SER A 47 33.34 3.27 -6.23
CA SER A 47 33.94 3.80 -7.47
C SER A 47 34.32 5.28 -7.32
N GLU A 48 35.46 5.66 -7.90
CA GLU A 48 35.90 7.06 -7.93
C GLU A 48 34.87 7.92 -8.70
N GLY A 49 34.27 8.91 -8.02
CA GLY A 49 33.34 9.86 -8.62
C GLY A 49 31.86 9.63 -8.32
N PHE A 50 31.50 8.63 -7.51
CA PHE A 50 30.11 8.39 -7.09
C PHE A 50 29.58 9.51 -6.19
N ASP A 51 28.55 10.24 -6.65
CA ASP A 51 27.88 11.25 -5.85
C ASP A 51 26.92 10.62 -4.82
N ASN A 52 27.35 10.57 -3.55
CA ASN A 52 26.56 10.07 -2.43
C ASN A 52 25.66 11.13 -1.77
N THR A 53 25.66 12.37 -2.28
CA THR A 53 24.87 13.49 -1.72
C THR A 53 23.39 13.16 -1.57
N PRO A 54 22.70 12.56 -2.56
CA PRO A 54 21.28 12.22 -2.45
C PRO A 54 20.97 11.25 -1.30
N MET A 55 21.89 10.31 -1.03
CA MET A 55 21.76 9.35 0.09
C MET A 55 21.89 10.04 1.45
N LEU A 56 22.79 11.02 1.58
CA LEU A 56 22.92 11.80 2.81
C LEU A 56 21.71 12.72 3.03
N VAL A 57 21.24 13.37 1.96
CA VAL A 57 20.05 14.24 2.00
C VAL A 57 18.82 13.45 2.40
N SER A 58 18.58 12.28 1.81
CA SER A 58 17.47 11.40 2.18
C SER A 58 17.59 10.92 3.64
N GLY A 59 18.81 10.64 4.09
CA GLY A 59 19.13 10.33 5.49
C GLY A 59 18.67 11.40 6.46
N ILE A 60 19.05 12.66 6.18
CA ILE A 60 18.66 13.82 6.99
C ILE A 60 17.14 14.01 6.97
N ILE A 61 16.51 13.93 5.80
CA ILE A 61 15.04 14.07 5.67
C ILE A 61 14.33 12.97 6.47
N ALA A 62 14.79 11.72 6.39
CA ALA A 62 14.18 10.61 7.11
C ALA A 62 14.32 10.77 8.64
N LEU A 63 15.47 11.25 9.14
CA LEU A 63 15.69 11.51 10.56
C LEU A 63 14.83 12.67 11.08
N LEU A 64 14.59 13.68 10.25
CA LEU A 64 13.72 14.80 10.59
C LEU A 64 12.24 14.47 10.46
N LEU A 65 11.88 13.36 9.81
CA LEU A 65 10.49 12.99 9.53
C LEU A 65 9.60 13.00 10.79
N PRO A 66 9.97 12.38 11.93
CA PRO A 66 9.13 12.41 13.14
C PRO A 66 8.88 13.82 13.69
N THR A 67 9.81 14.75 13.43
CA THR A 67 9.68 16.16 13.85
C THR A 67 8.95 17.03 12.82
N LEU A 68 9.00 16.66 11.53
CA LEU A 68 8.40 17.40 10.42
C LEU A 68 6.94 17.03 10.18
N VAL A 69 6.56 15.78 10.48
CA VAL A 69 5.16 15.36 10.37
C VAL A 69 4.38 16.09 11.46
N MET A 70 3.52 17.02 11.03
CA MET A 70 2.67 17.79 11.94
C MET A 70 1.86 16.83 12.81
N ASN A 71 1.93 17.02 14.14
CA ASN A 71 1.23 16.19 15.11
C ASN A 71 -0.27 16.04 14.81
N ASP A 72 -0.87 17.05 14.18
CA ASP A 72 -2.26 17.05 13.74
C ASP A 72 -2.58 15.92 12.75
N SER A 73 -1.66 15.58 11.84
CA SER A 73 -1.89 14.57 10.79
C SER A 73 -1.92 13.14 11.34
N LEU A 74 -1.33 12.91 12.52
CA LEU A 74 -1.25 11.61 13.18
C LEU A 74 -1.96 11.60 14.54
N SER A 75 -2.77 12.61 14.83
CA SER A 75 -3.50 12.77 16.10
C SER A 75 -4.47 11.62 16.38
N GLY A 76 -5.01 10.97 15.34
CA GLY A 76 -5.90 9.81 15.46
C GLY A 76 -5.18 8.46 15.58
N PHE A 77 -3.84 8.42 15.54
CA PHE A 77 -3.09 7.18 15.53
C PHE A 77 -2.76 6.73 16.95
N THR A 78 -2.90 5.44 17.21
CA THR A 78 -2.33 4.84 18.43
C THR A 78 -0.80 4.94 18.41
N ALA A 79 -0.16 4.88 19.58
CA ALA A 79 1.30 4.91 19.70
C ALA A 79 2.00 3.89 18.78
N VAL A 80 1.44 2.68 18.67
CA VAL A 80 1.98 1.63 17.80
C VAL A 80 1.81 1.99 16.33
N GLN A 81 0.61 2.44 15.91
CA GLN A 81 0.36 2.84 14.53
C GLN A 81 1.26 4.01 14.11
N ARG A 82 1.42 5.01 14.98
CA ARG A 82 2.30 6.16 14.74
C ARG A 82 3.75 5.71 14.57
N SER A 83 4.25 4.87 15.47
CA SER A 83 5.62 4.33 15.40
C SER A 83 5.86 3.56 14.10
N VAL A 84 4.98 2.60 13.78
CA VAL A 84 5.11 1.77 12.56
C VAL A 84 5.05 2.63 11.30
N PHE A 85 4.15 3.61 11.26
CA PHE A 85 4.03 4.52 10.12
C PHE A 85 5.29 5.37 9.93
N LEU A 86 5.79 6.02 10.99
CA LEU A 86 6.98 6.86 10.93
C LEU A 86 8.23 6.07 10.55
N VAL A 87 8.44 4.91 11.17
CA VAL A 87 9.60 4.04 10.89
C VAL A 87 9.52 3.48 9.46
N GLY A 88 8.34 3.05 9.00
CA GLY A 88 8.16 2.55 7.64
C GLY A 88 8.34 3.62 6.56
N LEU A 89 7.80 4.82 6.78
CA LEU A 89 7.96 5.94 5.86
C LEU A 89 9.41 6.44 5.85
N GLY A 90 10.04 6.57 7.03
CA GLY A 90 11.45 6.91 7.17
C GLY A 90 12.35 5.93 6.43
N GLY A 91 12.16 4.63 6.65
CA GLY A 91 12.91 3.58 5.94
C GLY A 91 12.73 3.62 4.42
N SER A 92 11.52 3.95 3.94
CA SER A 92 11.26 4.10 2.50
C SER A 92 12.03 5.29 1.89
N ILE A 93 12.08 6.43 2.59
CA ILE A 93 12.89 7.60 2.20
C ILE A 93 14.38 7.24 2.20
N LEU A 94 14.85 6.51 3.22
CA LEU A 94 16.23 6.05 3.33
C LEU A 94 16.65 5.18 2.15
N LEU A 95 15.80 4.26 1.71
CA LEU A 95 16.08 3.38 0.56
C LEU A 95 16.01 4.12 -0.78
N LEU A 96 15.21 5.18 -0.87
CA LEU A 96 15.06 5.97 -2.09
C LEU A 96 16.33 6.81 -2.39
N GLY A 97 17.03 7.31 -1.38
CA GLY A 97 18.26 8.10 -1.59
C GLY A 97 19.36 7.39 -2.38
N PRO A 98 19.76 6.16 -2.00
CA PRO A 98 20.70 5.34 -2.76
C PRO A 98 20.23 5.06 -4.20
N LEU A 99 18.94 4.83 -4.41
CA LEU A 99 18.37 4.62 -5.75
C LEU A 99 18.53 5.87 -6.63
N VAL A 100 18.24 7.05 -6.07
CA VAL A 100 18.42 8.33 -6.77
C VAL A 100 19.90 8.60 -7.04
N SER A 101 20.76 8.32 -6.06
CA SER A 101 22.22 8.45 -6.19
C SER A 101 22.75 7.52 -7.29
N TYR A 102 22.34 6.25 -7.31
CA TYR A 102 22.68 5.34 -8.42
C TYR A 102 22.23 5.89 -9.77
N GLY A 103 21.01 6.44 -9.83
CA GLY A 103 20.48 6.99 -11.05
C GLY A 103 21.20 8.24 -11.56
N ILE A 104 21.60 9.15 -10.67
CA ILE A 104 22.37 10.33 -11.07
C ILE A 104 23.74 9.92 -11.64
N ASN A 105 24.35 8.88 -11.07
CA ASN A 105 25.67 8.41 -11.47
C ASN A 105 25.65 7.49 -12.70
N ASN A 106 24.53 6.82 -13.00
CA ASN A 106 24.38 5.89 -14.14
C ASN A 106 23.12 6.21 -14.96
N PRO A 107 23.07 7.39 -15.63
CA PRO A 107 21.86 7.84 -16.33
C PRO A 107 21.49 6.95 -17.54
N ASP A 108 22.47 6.32 -18.18
CA ASP A 108 22.27 5.48 -19.37
C ASP A 108 21.60 4.13 -19.05
N ASP A 109 21.72 3.67 -17.79
CA ASP A 109 21.12 2.40 -17.33
C ASP A 109 19.65 2.56 -16.89
N ILE A 110 19.18 3.80 -16.71
CA ILE A 110 17.84 4.07 -16.19
C ILE A 110 16.81 4.13 -17.31
N THR A 111 15.70 3.43 -17.10
CA THR A 111 14.53 3.54 -17.97
C THR A 111 13.30 3.95 -17.16
N LEU A 112 12.82 5.17 -17.35
CA LEU A 112 11.71 5.73 -16.56
C LEU A 112 10.32 5.48 -17.13
N TRP A 113 10.21 5.13 -18.41
CA TRP A 113 8.90 4.90 -19.04
C TRP A 113 8.09 3.76 -18.40
N PRO A 114 8.69 2.64 -17.91
CA PRO A 114 7.92 1.57 -17.26
C PRO A 114 7.28 2.06 -15.96
N LEU A 115 7.94 2.96 -15.22
CA LEU A 115 7.38 3.56 -14.02
C LEU A 115 6.06 4.28 -14.32
N ALA A 116 6.03 5.07 -15.40
CA ALA A 116 4.84 5.81 -15.81
C ALA A 116 3.68 4.88 -16.20
N VAL A 117 3.96 3.77 -16.87
CA VAL A 117 2.93 2.80 -17.30
C VAL A 117 2.45 1.96 -16.11
N VAL A 118 3.37 1.38 -15.34
CA VAL A 118 3.05 0.43 -14.28
C VAL A 118 2.46 1.10 -13.04
N ILE A 119 2.77 2.37 -12.76
CA ILE A 119 2.06 3.15 -11.72
C ILE A 119 0.82 3.85 -12.29
N GLY A 120 0.93 4.40 -13.51
CA GLY A 120 -0.14 5.19 -14.12
C GLY A 120 -1.39 4.36 -14.41
N ALA A 121 -1.26 3.17 -14.99
CA ALA A 121 -2.42 2.33 -15.33
C ALA A 121 -3.20 1.87 -14.08
N PRO A 122 -2.57 1.36 -13.00
CA PRO A 122 -3.26 1.09 -11.74
C PRO A 122 -3.87 2.34 -11.10
N ALA A 123 -3.23 3.50 -11.16
CA ALA A 123 -3.79 4.75 -10.63
C ALA A 123 -5.08 5.14 -11.38
N VAL A 124 -5.08 5.01 -12.70
CA VAL A 124 -6.28 5.22 -13.53
C VAL A 124 -7.38 4.22 -13.15
N LEU A 125 -7.04 2.95 -12.92
CA LEU A 125 -7.99 1.93 -12.49
C LEU A 125 -8.62 2.27 -11.13
N VAL A 126 -7.82 2.67 -10.13
CA VAL A 126 -8.32 3.10 -8.82
C VAL A 126 -9.25 4.30 -8.98
N TYR A 127 -8.88 5.28 -9.80
CA TYR A 127 -9.72 6.44 -10.07
C TYR A 127 -11.06 6.03 -10.70
N GLN A 128 -11.05 5.13 -11.69
CA GLN A 128 -12.27 4.62 -12.34
C GLN A 128 -13.16 3.84 -11.36
N MET A 129 -12.57 2.96 -10.55
CA MET A 129 -13.28 2.20 -9.51
C MET A 129 -13.92 3.15 -8.49
N HIS A 130 -13.18 4.16 -8.04
CA HIS A 130 -13.67 5.15 -7.09
C HIS A 130 -14.83 5.96 -7.66
N GLN A 131 -14.69 6.50 -8.89
CA GLN A 131 -15.76 7.26 -9.54
C GLN A 131 -17.04 6.43 -9.75
N THR A 132 -16.89 5.15 -10.10
CA THR A 132 -18.02 4.25 -10.33
C THR A 132 -18.72 3.85 -9.02
N GLY A 133 -17.94 3.64 -7.95
CA GLY A 133 -18.47 3.19 -6.67
C GLY A 133 -18.99 4.29 -5.75
N LEU A 134 -18.48 5.52 -5.89
CA LEU A 134 -18.77 6.63 -4.98
C LEU A 134 -20.27 6.97 -4.88
N PRO A 135 -21.07 7.00 -5.98
CA PRO A 135 -22.51 7.27 -5.89
C PRO A 135 -23.24 6.21 -5.05
N ALA A 136 -22.97 4.93 -5.32
CA ALA A 136 -23.58 3.81 -4.60
C ALA A 136 -23.13 3.76 -3.12
N ALA A 137 -21.87 4.10 -2.84
CA ALA A 137 -21.36 4.17 -1.48
C ALA A 137 -22.00 5.31 -0.68
N ARG A 138 -22.26 6.46 -1.31
CA ARG A 138 -22.96 7.59 -0.68
C ARG A 138 -24.42 7.27 -0.37
N GLU A 139 -25.12 6.67 -1.32
CA GLU A 139 -26.53 6.28 -1.14
C GLU A 139 -26.69 5.27 0.01
N LEU A 140 -25.78 4.30 0.13
CA LEU A 140 -25.75 3.39 1.28
C LEU A 140 -25.43 4.13 2.59
N ALA A 141 -24.47 5.05 2.57
CA ALA A 141 -24.07 5.82 3.74
C ALA A 141 -25.20 6.75 4.25
N GLU A 142 -26.01 7.31 3.36
CA GLU A 142 -27.20 8.12 3.72
C GLU A 142 -28.24 7.30 4.50
N HIS A 143 -28.33 6.00 4.22
CA HIS A 143 -29.19 5.06 4.93
C HIS A 143 -28.49 4.42 6.15
N GLY A 144 -27.27 4.84 6.49
CA GLY A 144 -26.49 4.32 7.62
C GLY A 144 -25.83 2.97 7.37
N PHE A 145 -25.77 2.51 6.11
CA PHE A 145 -25.16 1.24 5.74
C PHE A 145 -23.73 1.41 5.21
N VAL A 146 -22.88 0.44 5.53
CA VAL A 146 -21.53 0.33 4.96
C VAL A 146 -21.49 -0.91 4.08
N ALA A 147 -21.08 -0.74 2.82
CA ALA A 147 -21.08 -1.83 1.85
C ALA A 147 -20.28 -3.04 2.35
N GLY A 148 -20.93 -4.21 2.45
CA GLY A 148 -20.33 -5.47 2.89
C GLY A 148 -20.12 -5.62 4.41
N ILE A 149 -20.72 -4.73 5.22
CA ILE A 149 -20.75 -4.84 6.69
C ILE A 149 -22.20 -4.83 7.16
N LEU A 150 -22.57 -5.83 7.95
CA LEU A 150 -23.90 -5.91 8.56
C LEU A 150 -24.07 -4.90 9.70
N PRO A 151 -25.31 -4.44 9.95
CA PRO A 151 -25.62 -3.59 11.09
C PRO A 151 -25.20 -4.21 12.44
N PRO A 152 -24.95 -3.39 13.48
CA PRO A 152 -24.56 -3.90 14.80
C PRO A 152 -25.61 -4.87 15.36
N GLY A 153 -25.16 -6.05 15.80
CA GLY A 153 -26.02 -7.07 16.42
C GLY A 153 -26.78 -7.98 15.44
N MET A 154 -26.62 -7.80 14.13
CA MET A 154 -27.20 -8.68 13.10
C MET A 154 -26.21 -9.79 12.71
N THR A 155 -26.67 -11.04 12.72
CA THR A 155 -25.90 -12.20 12.22
C THR A 155 -26.14 -12.42 10.73
N GLU A 156 -25.25 -13.18 10.08
CA GLU A 156 -25.42 -13.56 8.66
C GLU A 156 -26.72 -14.34 8.43
N GLU A 157 -27.05 -15.30 9.31
CA GLU A 157 -28.29 -16.08 9.24
C GLU A 157 -29.54 -15.19 9.30
N GLN A 158 -29.55 -14.23 10.23
CA GLN A 158 -30.66 -13.28 10.36
C GLN A 158 -30.77 -12.38 9.13
N TYR A 159 -29.64 -11.97 8.55
CA TYR A 159 -29.63 -11.18 7.33
C TYR A 159 -30.17 -11.97 6.13
N ASP A 160 -29.85 -13.26 6.03
CA ASP A 160 -30.29 -14.12 4.93
C ASP A 160 -31.79 -14.39 4.96
N GLU A 161 -32.37 -14.54 6.15
CA GLU A 161 -33.83 -14.70 6.34
C GLU A 161 -34.61 -13.38 6.23
N LEU A 162 -33.93 -12.24 6.42
CA LEU A 162 -34.57 -10.92 6.35
C LEU A 162 -35.13 -10.66 4.95
N VAL A 163 -36.39 -10.23 4.88
CA VAL A 163 -37.01 -9.68 3.66
C VAL A 163 -37.36 -8.23 3.96
N SER A 164 -36.56 -7.29 3.43
CA SER A 164 -36.76 -5.86 3.63
C SER A 164 -36.30 -5.07 2.42
N SER A 165 -36.89 -3.89 2.21
CA SER A 165 -36.46 -2.93 1.18
C SER A 165 -34.98 -2.55 1.34
N ASP A 166 -34.49 -2.50 2.58
CA ASP A 166 -33.12 -2.13 2.89
C ASP A 166 -32.13 -3.21 2.45
N LYS A 167 -32.49 -4.49 2.58
CA LYS A 167 -31.67 -5.60 2.07
C LYS A 167 -31.56 -5.54 0.55
N ASP A 168 -32.66 -5.28 -0.15
CA ASP A 168 -32.67 -5.16 -1.61
C ASP A 168 -31.82 -3.97 -2.09
N LEU A 169 -31.90 -2.84 -1.37
CA LEU A 169 -31.05 -1.68 -1.61
C LEU A 169 -29.56 -2.01 -1.40
N ILE A 170 -29.22 -2.65 -0.28
CA ILE A 170 -27.84 -3.08 0.01
C ILE A 170 -27.33 -4.00 -1.10
N GLN A 171 -28.07 -5.05 -1.46
CA GLN A 171 -27.63 -6.03 -2.45
C GLN A 171 -27.47 -5.42 -3.85
N SER A 172 -28.35 -4.51 -4.25
CA SER A 172 -28.29 -3.86 -5.57
C SER A 172 -27.12 -2.88 -5.70
N LEU A 173 -26.75 -2.19 -4.62
CA LEU A 173 -25.71 -1.16 -4.63
C LEU A 173 -24.33 -1.67 -4.19
N ARG A 174 -24.26 -2.76 -3.42
CA ARG A 174 -23.01 -3.28 -2.81
C ARG A 174 -21.90 -3.50 -3.82
N ASN A 175 -22.18 -4.13 -4.96
CA ASN A 175 -21.17 -4.46 -5.97
C ASN A 175 -20.42 -3.21 -6.46
N LYS A 176 -21.16 -2.10 -6.63
CA LYS A 176 -20.60 -0.81 -7.03
C LYS A 176 -19.94 -0.11 -5.84
N ALA A 177 -20.61 -0.04 -4.70
CA ALA A 177 -20.10 0.64 -3.51
C ALA A 177 -18.77 0.08 -3.01
N VAL A 178 -18.55 -1.23 -3.13
CA VAL A 178 -17.28 -1.89 -2.79
C VAL A 178 -16.10 -1.36 -3.62
N MET A 179 -16.33 -0.93 -4.87
CA MET A 179 -15.28 -0.33 -5.70
C MET A 179 -14.73 0.98 -5.13
N ALA A 180 -15.53 1.71 -4.35
CA ALA A 180 -15.08 2.93 -3.68
C ALA A 180 -14.30 2.65 -2.38
N SER A 181 -14.24 1.40 -1.91
CA SER A 181 -13.43 1.06 -0.75
C SER A 181 -11.94 1.18 -1.11
N PRO A 182 -11.15 2.01 -0.39
CA PRO A 182 -9.73 2.18 -0.68
C PRO A 182 -8.96 0.87 -0.60
N VAL A 183 -9.22 0.04 0.40
CA VAL A 183 -8.46 -1.21 0.60
C VAL A 183 -8.76 -2.22 -0.52
N VAL A 184 -10.01 -2.29 -0.99
CA VAL A 184 -10.37 -3.19 -2.09
C VAL A 184 -9.84 -2.69 -3.43
N SER A 185 -10.05 -1.41 -3.76
CA SER A 185 -9.54 -0.81 -5.00
C SER A 185 -8.01 -0.90 -5.09
N LEU A 186 -7.29 -0.65 -3.99
CA LEU A 186 -5.84 -0.84 -3.93
C LEU A 186 -5.43 -2.31 -4.03
N ALA A 187 -6.20 -3.25 -3.48
CA ALA A 187 -5.91 -4.67 -3.65
C ALA A 187 -6.02 -5.13 -5.10
N VAL A 188 -7.06 -4.68 -5.82
CA VAL A 188 -7.23 -4.95 -7.25
C VAL A 188 -6.12 -4.28 -8.07
N ALA A 189 -5.86 -3.01 -7.82
CA ALA A 189 -4.84 -2.24 -8.51
C ALA A 189 -3.43 -2.80 -8.28
N GLY A 190 -3.15 -3.32 -7.07
CA GLY A 190 -1.90 -3.99 -6.75
C GLY A 190 -1.65 -5.24 -7.60
N GLN A 191 -2.70 -6.00 -7.94
CA GLN A 191 -2.54 -7.14 -8.86
C GLN A 191 -2.21 -6.67 -10.28
N LEU A 192 -2.88 -5.62 -10.77
CA LEU A 192 -2.56 -5.05 -12.08
C LEU A 192 -1.13 -4.49 -12.12
N LEU A 193 -0.71 -3.79 -11.06
CA LEU A 193 0.64 -3.25 -10.91
C LEU A 193 1.68 -4.38 -11.05
N ASP A 194 1.51 -5.47 -10.32
CA ASP A 194 2.37 -6.65 -10.40
C ASP A 194 2.36 -7.29 -11.80
N GLY A 195 1.17 -7.54 -12.34
CA GLY A 195 1.00 -8.15 -13.65
C GLY A 195 1.66 -7.34 -14.77
N LEU A 196 1.58 -6.01 -14.72
CA LEU A 196 2.23 -5.12 -15.69
C LEU A 196 3.75 -5.07 -15.48
N ALA A 197 4.22 -5.00 -14.23
CA ALA A 197 5.65 -4.98 -13.91
C ALA A 197 6.34 -6.23 -14.45
N THR A 198 5.82 -7.41 -14.13
CA THR A 198 6.39 -8.69 -14.59
C THR A 198 6.27 -8.84 -16.10
N GLY A 199 5.10 -8.54 -16.69
CA GLY A 199 4.89 -8.65 -18.14
C GLY A 199 5.84 -7.77 -18.96
N ILE A 200 6.01 -6.50 -18.56
CA ILE A 200 6.96 -5.59 -19.21
C ILE A 200 8.40 -6.04 -18.98
N GLY A 201 8.74 -6.51 -17.78
CA GLY A 201 10.09 -6.96 -17.47
C GLY A 201 10.58 -8.14 -18.31
N ILE A 202 9.69 -9.09 -18.59
CA ILE A 202 10.05 -10.24 -19.41
C ILE A 202 10.13 -9.86 -20.90
N GLU A 203 9.11 -9.16 -21.44
CA GLU A 203 9.04 -8.86 -22.88
C GLU A 203 10.02 -7.75 -23.31
N ALA A 204 10.14 -6.68 -22.51
CA ALA A 204 10.93 -5.50 -22.89
C ALA A 204 12.36 -5.53 -22.35
N PHE A 205 12.59 -6.17 -21.20
CA PHE A 205 13.90 -6.21 -20.52
C PHE A 205 14.54 -7.61 -20.50
N GLY A 206 13.88 -8.62 -21.08
CA GLY A 206 14.43 -9.96 -21.20
C GLY A 206 14.64 -10.68 -19.87
N TYR A 207 13.90 -10.31 -18.82
CA TYR A 207 14.00 -10.98 -17.54
C TYR A 207 13.68 -12.47 -17.67
N THR A 208 14.61 -13.29 -17.20
CA THR A 208 14.35 -14.73 -17.04
C THR A 208 13.52 -14.93 -15.78
N GLU A 209 12.27 -15.33 -15.97
CA GLU A 209 11.35 -15.64 -14.88
C GLU A 209 11.91 -16.80 -14.04
N LYS A 210 12.14 -16.55 -12.74
CA LYS A 210 12.71 -17.56 -11.82
C LYS A 210 11.63 -18.38 -11.13
N HIS A 211 10.37 -17.97 -11.21
CA HIS A 211 9.25 -18.69 -10.61
C HIS A 211 8.62 -19.70 -11.58
N LEU A 212 8.63 -20.98 -11.20
CA LEU A 212 8.05 -22.10 -11.95
C LEU A 212 6.57 -21.85 -12.34
N PHE A 213 5.79 -21.24 -11.44
CA PHE A 213 4.37 -20.99 -11.68
C PHE A 213 4.12 -19.91 -12.74
N SER A 214 4.91 -18.83 -12.75
CA SER A 214 4.83 -17.81 -13.79
C SER A 214 5.35 -18.36 -15.12
N ALA A 215 6.41 -19.17 -15.11
CA ALA A 215 6.94 -19.83 -16.31
C ALA A 215 5.89 -20.74 -16.98
N ASP A 216 5.18 -21.57 -16.20
CA ASP A 216 4.11 -22.45 -16.71
C ASP A 216 2.95 -21.65 -17.35
N ILE A 217 2.56 -20.53 -16.72
CA ILE A 217 1.50 -19.65 -17.26
C ILE A 217 1.96 -19.03 -18.59
N ILE A 218 3.22 -18.60 -18.67
CA ILE A 218 3.76 -17.96 -19.88
C ILE A 218 3.88 -18.97 -21.02
N GLU A 219 4.31 -20.20 -20.73
CA GLU A 219 4.35 -21.28 -21.72
C GLU A 219 2.94 -21.62 -22.22
N PHE A 220 1.93 -21.62 -21.34
CA PHE A 220 0.54 -21.87 -21.71
C PHE A 220 -0.06 -20.76 -22.60
N PHE A 221 0.22 -19.48 -22.28
CA PHE A 221 -0.32 -18.34 -23.03
C PHE A 221 0.53 -17.92 -24.24
N GLY A 222 1.78 -18.38 -24.34
CA GLY A 222 2.71 -18.03 -25.41
C GLY A 222 3.24 -16.59 -25.37
N SER A 223 2.97 -15.82 -24.31
CA SER A 223 3.48 -14.46 -24.10
C SER A 223 3.55 -14.15 -22.61
N ALA A 224 4.49 -13.28 -22.22
CA ALA A 224 4.63 -12.86 -20.82
C ALA A 224 3.44 -12.07 -20.29
N TYR A 225 2.65 -11.46 -21.18
CA TYR A 225 1.39 -10.81 -20.81
C TYR A 225 0.31 -11.79 -20.32
N GLY A 226 0.50 -13.11 -20.51
CA GLY A 226 -0.34 -14.13 -19.87
C GLY A 226 -0.39 -14.00 -18.36
N PHE A 227 0.73 -13.63 -17.73
CA PHE A 227 0.78 -13.36 -16.29
C PHE A 227 -0.05 -12.13 -15.90
N THR A 228 -0.01 -11.07 -16.72
CA THR A 228 -0.85 -9.88 -16.53
C THR A 228 -2.33 -10.23 -16.56
N VAL A 229 -2.76 -11.11 -17.48
CA VAL A 229 -4.15 -11.58 -17.57
C VAL A 229 -4.55 -12.36 -16.33
N VAL A 230 -3.71 -13.28 -15.85
CA VAL A 230 -3.98 -14.05 -14.63
C VAL A 230 -4.09 -13.12 -13.41
N LYS A 231 -3.21 -12.12 -13.30
CA LYS A 231 -3.26 -11.11 -12.23
C LYS A 231 -4.51 -10.24 -12.29
N LEU A 232 -4.93 -9.84 -13.48
CA LEU A 232 -6.21 -9.15 -13.68
C LEU A 232 -7.40 -10.01 -13.27
N ALA A 233 -7.39 -11.29 -13.63
CA ALA A 233 -8.41 -12.24 -13.20
C ALA A 233 -8.45 -12.38 -11.67
N LEU A 234 -7.28 -12.44 -11.02
CA LEU A 234 -7.17 -12.45 -9.56
C LEU A 234 -7.70 -11.14 -8.93
N GLY A 235 -7.37 -9.99 -9.51
CA GLY A 235 -7.94 -8.70 -9.09
C GLY A 235 -9.47 -8.68 -9.20
N MET A 236 -10.02 -9.19 -10.31
CA MET A 236 -11.46 -9.32 -10.49
C MET A 236 -12.09 -10.28 -9.47
N LEU A 237 -11.41 -11.39 -9.15
CA LEU A 237 -11.85 -12.33 -8.12
C LEU A 237 -11.86 -11.69 -6.73
N ILE A 238 -10.84 -10.89 -6.39
CA ILE A 238 -10.78 -10.14 -5.12
C ILE A 238 -11.97 -9.18 -5.05
N TRP A 239 -12.20 -8.38 -6.09
CA TRP A 239 -13.36 -7.48 -6.14
C TRP A 239 -14.67 -8.25 -5.98
N TYR A 240 -14.85 -9.34 -6.72
CA TYR A 240 -16.05 -10.17 -6.68
C TYR A 240 -16.30 -10.78 -5.30
N PHE A 241 -15.25 -11.27 -4.63
CA PHE A 241 -15.32 -11.76 -3.26
C PHE A 241 -15.86 -10.68 -2.32
N PHE A 242 -15.27 -9.49 -2.33
CA PHE A 242 -15.76 -8.39 -1.50
C PHE A 242 -17.13 -7.84 -1.92
N ALA A 243 -17.52 -8.03 -3.18
CA ALA A 243 -18.82 -7.64 -3.72
C ALA A 243 -19.95 -8.58 -3.26
N ILE A 244 -19.67 -9.85 -2.96
CA ILE A 244 -20.68 -10.82 -2.51
C ILE A 244 -20.66 -11.03 -0.99
N SER A 245 -19.50 -10.99 -0.36
CA SER A 245 -19.36 -11.29 1.06
C SER A 245 -19.97 -10.20 1.94
N ASN A 246 -20.83 -10.61 2.88
CA ASN A 246 -21.24 -9.79 4.01
C ASN A 246 -20.41 -10.21 5.22
N PHE A 247 -19.91 -9.22 5.96
CA PHE A 247 -19.21 -9.47 7.21
C PHE A 247 -20.05 -8.94 8.37
N GLU A 248 -20.18 -9.73 9.43
CA GLU A 248 -20.76 -9.25 10.68
C GLU A 248 -19.99 -8.03 11.22
N HIS A 249 -20.67 -7.15 11.95
CA HIS A 249 -20.04 -5.99 12.58
C HIS A 249 -18.85 -6.38 13.48
N ARG A 250 -18.92 -7.52 14.16
CA ARG A 250 -17.82 -8.04 15.00
C ARG A 250 -16.59 -8.44 14.19
N GLN A 251 -16.75 -8.78 12.92
CA GLN A 251 -15.69 -9.31 12.04
C GLN A 251 -15.08 -8.23 11.12
N GLN A 252 -15.38 -6.96 11.35
CA GLN A 252 -14.86 -5.84 10.54
C GLN A 252 -13.33 -5.81 10.48
N HIS A 253 -12.65 -6.08 11.60
CA HIS A 253 -11.19 -6.13 11.63
C HIS A 253 -10.62 -7.27 10.78
N LEU A 254 -11.31 -8.42 10.74
CA LEU A 254 -10.93 -9.54 9.88
C LEU A 254 -11.07 -9.16 8.40
N ARG A 255 -12.17 -8.48 8.03
CA ARG A 255 -12.39 -7.98 6.68
C ARG A 255 -11.24 -7.07 6.22
N ILE A 256 -10.82 -6.13 7.07
CA ILE A 256 -9.69 -5.23 6.77
C ILE A 256 -8.39 -6.04 6.65
N LEU A 257 -8.14 -6.98 7.56
CA LEU A 257 -6.93 -7.82 7.54
C LEU A 257 -6.82 -8.62 6.24
N VAL A 258 -7.90 -9.27 5.80
CA VAL A 258 -7.95 -10.03 4.54
C VAL A 258 -7.72 -9.09 3.35
N ALA A 259 -8.35 -7.92 3.34
CA ALA A 259 -8.19 -6.95 2.27
C ALA A 259 -6.74 -6.43 2.17
N VAL A 260 -6.12 -6.11 3.31
CA VAL A 260 -4.71 -5.71 3.38
C VAL A 260 -3.78 -6.84 2.94
N ALA A 261 -4.05 -8.09 3.34
CA ALA A 261 -3.25 -9.24 2.90
C ALA A 261 -3.30 -9.40 1.37
N MET A 262 -4.49 -9.34 0.77
CA MET A 262 -4.65 -9.41 -0.70
C MET A 262 -3.99 -8.23 -1.42
N MET A 263 -3.98 -7.05 -0.80
CA MET A 263 -3.26 -5.88 -1.30
C MET A 263 -1.74 -6.10 -1.30
N VAL A 264 -1.18 -6.59 -0.19
CA VAL A 264 0.26 -6.86 -0.07
C VAL A 264 0.71 -7.90 -1.09
N VAL A 265 -0.09 -8.94 -1.34
CA VAL A 265 0.22 -10.00 -2.32
C VAL A 265 0.45 -9.48 -3.74
N GLY A 266 -0.21 -8.39 -4.15
CA GLY A 266 0.03 -7.75 -5.45
C GLY A 266 1.02 -6.60 -5.37
N MET A 267 0.82 -5.69 -4.42
CA MET A 267 1.55 -4.42 -4.40
C MET A 267 3.03 -4.58 -4.02
N ALA A 268 3.38 -5.54 -3.15
CA ALA A 268 4.76 -5.77 -2.76
C ALA A 268 5.65 -6.30 -3.90
N PRO A 269 5.30 -7.40 -4.60
CA PRO A 269 6.09 -7.86 -5.75
C PRO A 269 6.05 -6.84 -6.90
N GLY A 270 4.90 -6.20 -7.15
CA GLY A 270 4.81 -5.23 -8.24
C GLY A 270 5.67 -3.98 -8.02
N LEU A 271 5.68 -3.38 -6.83
CA LEU A 271 6.54 -2.22 -6.54
C LEU A 271 8.03 -2.58 -6.62
N ARG A 272 8.39 -3.78 -6.17
CA ARG A 272 9.76 -4.30 -6.29
C ARG A 272 10.17 -4.43 -7.76
N ASP A 273 9.30 -5.04 -8.57
CA ASP A 273 9.58 -5.30 -9.98
C ASP A 273 9.59 -4.00 -10.79
N VAL A 274 8.77 -3.00 -10.43
CA VAL A 274 8.86 -1.64 -10.98
C VAL A 274 10.19 -0.97 -10.66
N GLY A 275 10.69 -1.10 -9.42
CA GLY A 275 12.00 -0.57 -9.04
C GLY A 275 13.12 -1.21 -9.87
N ARG A 276 13.03 -2.52 -10.09
CA ARG A 276 13.95 -3.27 -10.96
C ARG A 276 13.93 -2.80 -12.42
N LEU A 277 12.72 -2.62 -12.97
CA LEU A 277 12.53 -2.06 -14.31
C LEU A 277 13.17 -0.68 -14.44
N ALA A 278 12.95 0.20 -13.45
CA ALA A 278 13.50 1.54 -13.46
C ALA A 278 15.04 1.55 -13.50
N LEU A 279 15.67 0.56 -12.86
CA LEU A 279 17.12 0.36 -12.82
C LEU A 279 17.65 -0.51 -13.97
N GLY A 280 16.79 -1.06 -14.82
CA GLY A 280 17.18 -1.93 -15.94
C GLY A 280 17.67 -3.34 -15.57
N VAL A 281 17.32 -3.88 -14.38
CA VAL A 281 17.92 -5.12 -13.80
C VAL A 281 16.97 -6.24 -13.38
#